data_AF-A0A9Q0Y3I0-F1
#
_entry.id   AF-A0A9Q0Y3I0-F1
#
_cell.length_a   1.000
_cell.length_b   1.000
_cell.length_c   1.000
_cell.angle_alpha   90.00
_cell.angle_beta   90.00
_cell.angle_gamma   90.00
#
_symmetry.space_group_name_H-M   'P 1'
#
loop_
_entity.id
_entity.type
_entity.pdbx_description
1 polymer ?
#
loop_
_entity_poly.entity_id
_entity_poly.type
_entity_poly.pdbx_seq_one_letter_code
_entity_poly.pdbx_strand_id
1 'polypeptide(L)'
;SYPDVMLFWSQLLQRRHWRGARHPGKVELLRRKLDKAIGRLITTWGRIWIKHTDITCMARDMYRADGIHLSEIGNSQWVTGVRSAKGDWVQLQCSGRESSEARL
;
A
#
# COMPACT_ATOMS: atom_id res chain seq x y z
N SER A 1 -10.83 -6.61 -20.48
CA SER A 1 -10.89 -5.87 -19.19
C SER A 1 -11.44 -6.82 -18.14
N TYR A 2 -11.17 -6.58 -16.86
CA TYR A 2 -11.75 -7.35 -15.75
C TYR A 2 -12.70 -6.43 -14.97
N PRO A 3 -13.98 -6.33 -15.38
CA PRO A 3 -14.92 -5.35 -14.83
C PRO A 3 -15.22 -5.58 -13.35
N ASP A 4 -15.22 -6.84 -12.91
CA ASP A 4 -15.58 -7.25 -11.55
C ASP A 4 -14.37 -7.35 -10.61
N VAL A 5 -13.17 -7.00 -11.09
CA VAL A 5 -11.95 -7.06 -10.29
C VAL A 5 -11.68 -5.70 -9.66
N MET A 6 -11.63 -5.68 -8.33
CA MET A 6 -11.10 -4.54 -7.59
C MET A 6 -9.57 -4.63 -7.52
N LEU A 7 -8.90 -3.59 -8.01
CA LEU A 7 -7.45 -3.45 -7.91
C LEU A 7 -7.08 -2.74 -6.62
N PHE A 8 -6.16 -3.34 -5.87
CA PHE A 8 -5.52 -2.75 -4.70
C PHE A 8 -4.05 -2.53 -5.03
N TRP A 9 -3.56 -1.30 -4.85
CA TRP A 9 -2.15 -0.98 -5.01
C TRP A 9 -1.50 -0.76 -3.65
N SER A 10 -0.56 -1.64 -3.29
CA SER A 10 0.30 -1.43 -2.14
C SER A 10 1.42 -0.46 -2.49
N GLN A 11 1.53 0.63 -1.75
CA GLN A 11 2.63 1.57 -1.86
C GLN A 11 3.99 0.84 -1.78
N LEU A 12 4.97 1.28 -2.58
CA LEU A 12 6.32 0.76 -2.47
C LEU A 12 6.92 1.18 -1.12
N LEU A 13 7.37 0.19 -0.34
CA LEU A 13 7.91 0.44 0.98
C LEU A 13 9.24 1.21 0.91
N GLN A 14 9.49 2.02 1.94
CA GLN A 14 10.81 2.58 2.16
C GLN A 14 11.81 1.44 2.43
N ARG A 15 13.09 1.71 2.21
CA ARG A 15 14.18 0.81 2.61
C ARG A 15 15.16 1.58 3.47
N ARG A 16 15.76 0.90 4.45
CA ARG A 16 16.84 1.49 5.25
C ARG A 16 18.12 1.62 4.45
N HIS A 17 18.36 0.64 3.57
CA HIS A 17 19.51 0.62 2.67
C HIS A 17 19.10 0.25 1.24
N TRP A 18 19.74 0.91 0.28
CA TRP A 18 19.61 0.56 -1.14
C TRP A 18 20.92 -0.10 -1.59
N ARG A 19 21.03 -1.42 -1.38
CA ARG A 19 22.24 -2.18 -1.73
C ARG A 19 22.59 -1.97 -3.21
N GLY A 20 23.85 -1.61 -3.48
CA GLY A 20 24.35 -1.35 -4.83
C GLY A 20 23.98 0.02 -5.42
N ALA A 21 23.21 0.85 -4.71
CA ALA A 21 22.87 2.18 -5.21
C ALA A 21 24.02 3.16 -5.00
N ARG A 22 24.55 3.72 -6.09
CA ARG A 22 25.53 4.83 -6.05
C ARG A 22 24.97 6.09 -5.38
N HIS A 23 23.65 6.29 -5.49
CA HIS A 23 22.95 7.45 -4.91
C HIS A 23 21.63 7.03 -4.24
N PRO A 24 21.67 6.49 -3.01
CA PRO A 24 20.48 5.99 -2.30
C PRO A 24 19.35 7.03 -2.18
N GLY A 25 19.68 8.31 -1.97
CA GLY A 25 18.70 9.39 -1.92
C GLY A 25 17.96 9.63 -3.24
N LYS A 26 18.61 9.39 -4.40
CA LYS A 26 17.96 9.48 -5.71
C LYS A 26 17.00 8.31 -5.94
N VAL A 27 17.36 7.11 -5.47
CA VAL A 27 16.47 5.93 -5.54
C VAL A 27 15.22 6.17 -4.70
N GLU A 28 15.39 6.68 -3.48
CA GLU A 28 14.27 7.02 -2.60
C GLU A 28 13.40 8.15 -3.17
N LEU A 29 13.99 9.16 -3.82
CA LEU A 29 13.24 10.19 -4.54
C LEU A 29 12.42 9.59 -5.70
N LEU A 30 13.00 8.67 -6.47
CA LEU A 30 12.31 7.99 -7.56
C LEU A 30 11.15 7.14 -7.04
N ARG A 31 11.34 6.40 -5.94
CA ARG A 31 10.28 5.65 -5.25
C ARG A 31 9.10 6.56 -4.90
N ARG A 32 9.35 7.72 -4.28
CA ARG A 32 8.29 8.70 -3.96
C ARG A 32 7.58 9.24 -5.20
N LYS A 33 8.32 9.53 -6.27
CA LYS A 33 7.73 10.01 -7.53
C LYS A 33 6.85 8.95 -8.17
N LEU A 34 7.31 7.70 -8.18
CA LEU A 34 6.56 6.56 -8.69
C LEU A 34 5.28 6.34 -7.88
N ASP A 35 5.39 6.32 -6.55
CA ASP A 35 4.22 6.20 -5.68
C ASP A 35 3.21 7.32 -5.93
N LYS A 36 3.67 8.58 -6.02
CA LYS A 36 2.79 9.72 -6.28
C LYS A 36 2.07 9.61 -7.64
N ALA A 37 2.77 9.14 -8.68
CA ALA A 37 2.20 8.98 -10.01
C ALA A 37 1.15 7.86 -10.04
N ILE A 38 1.49 6.68 -9.50
CA ILE A 38 0.56 5.55 -9.44
C ILE A 38 -0.62 5.88 -8.53
N GLY A 39 -0.41 6.64 -7.45
CA GLY A 39 -1.49 7.00 -6.53
C GLY A 39 -2.55 7.85 -7.17
N ARG A 40 -2.13 8.82 -7.97
CA ARG A 40 -3.07 9.60 -8.78
C ARG A 40 -3.84 8.69 -9.75
N LEU A 41 -3.13 7.81 -10.47
CA LEU A 41 -3.75 6.92 -11.45
C LEU A 41 -4.78 5.97 -10.83
N ILE A 42 -4.41 5.28 -9.75
CA ILE A 42 -5.24 4.32 -9.02
C ILE A 42 -6.48 5.01 -8.46
N THR A 43 -6.33 6.18 -7.85
CA THR A 43 -7.46 6.97 -7.34
C THR A 43 -8.39 7.43 -8.46
N THR A 44 -7.85 7.91 -9.59
CA THR A 44 -8.67 8.29 -10.77
C THR A 44 -9.47 7.11 -11.32
N TRP A 45 -8.96 5.89 -11.20
CA TRP A 45 -9.67 4.68 -11.63
C TRP A 45 -10.65 4.11 -10.59
N GLY A 46 -10.89 4.82 -9.48
CA GLY A 46 -11.73 4.32 -8.38
C GLY A 46 -11.18 3.05 -7.73
N ARG A 47 -9.86 2.84 -7.82
CA ARG A 47 -9.15 1.69 -7.24
C ARG A 47 -8.55 2.08 -5.89
N ILE A 48 -8.19 1.08 -5.10
CA ILE A 48 -7.77 1.31 -3.71
C ILE A 48 -6.26 1.44 -3.62
N TRP A 49 -5.82 2.48 -2.94
CA TRP A 49 -4.42 2.72 -2.63
C TRP A 49 -4.16 2.40 -1.15
N ILE A 50 -3.19 1.53 -0.88
CA ILE A 50 -2.80 1.13 0.47
C ILE A 50 -1.50 1.87 0.84
N LYS A 51 -1.59 2.79 1.80
CA LYS A 51 -0.43 3.48 2.39
C LYS A 51 0.05 2.70 3.62
N HIS A 52 1.37 2.58 3.75
CA HIS A 52 2.02 1.95 4.90
C HIS A 52 2.79 2.99 5.70
N THR A 53 2.08 3.83 6.47
CA THR A 53 2.69 4.97 7.18
C THR A 53 3.67 4.56 8.26
N ASP A 54 3.48 3.40 8.87
CA ASP A 54 4.28 2.93 10.00
C ASP A 54 5.57 2.22 9.53
N ILE A 55 5.62 1.81 8.26
CA ILE A 55 6.78 1.15 7.67
C ILE A 55 7.68 2.20 7.02
N THR A 56 8.48 2.86 7.87
CA THR A 56 9.44 3.91 7.45
C THR A 56 10.88 3.41 7.50
N CYS A 57 11.82 4.06 6.82
CA CYS A 57 13.24 3.69 6.91
C CYS A 57 13.86 3.92 8.32
N MET A 58 13.16 4.64 9.20
CA MET A 58 13.59 4.90 10.57
C MET A 58 13.07 3.84 11.57
N ALA A 59 12.00 3.13 11.23
CA ALA A 59 11.41 2.09 12.07
C ALA A 59 12.24 0.80 12.02
N ARG A 60 13.32 0.74 12.82
CA ARG A 60 14.32 -0.35 12.75
C ARG A 60 13.71 -1.74 12.94
N ASP A 61 12.77 -1.87 13.87
CA ASP A 61 12.13 -3.14 14.22
C ASP A 61 11.24 -3.70 13.11
N MET A 62 10.90 -2.88 12.11
CA MET A 62 10.14 -3.31 10.93
C MET A 62 11.01 -4.04 9.90
N TYR A 63 12.34 -4.05 10.06
CA TYR A 63 13.27 -4.65 9.09
C TYR A 63 14.14 -5.71 9.74
N ARG A 64 14.59 -6.64 8.90
CA ARG A 64 15.71 -7.52 9.22
C ARG A 64 17.00 -6.71 9.35
N ALA A 65 18.04 -7.35 9.86
CA ALA A 65 19.36 -6.74 10.02
C ALA A 65 19.95 -6.19 8.71
N ASP A 66 19.52 -6.70 7.54
CA ASP A 66 19.94 -6.19 6.23
C ASP A 66 19.33 -4.82 5.87
N GLY A 67 18.31 -4.36 6.60
CA GLY A 67 17.61 -3.11 6.37
C GLY A 67 16.86 -3.01 5.03
N ILE A 68 16.68 -4.13 4.34
CA ILE A 68 16.02 -4.23 3.03
C ILE A 68 14.71 -5.00 3.18
N HIS A 69 14.75 -6.15 3.83
CA HIS A 69 13.60 -7.03 4.01
C HIS A 69 12.87 -6.71 5.31
N LEU A 70 11.56 -6.87 5.31
CA LEU A 70 10.78 -6.74 6.53
C LEU A 70 11.12 -7.84 7.53
N SER A 71 11.11 -7.49 8.81
CA SER A 71 11.09 -8.45 9.91
C SER A 71 9.74 -9.17 9.98
N GLU A 72 9.57 -10.11 10.89
CA GLU A 72 8.27 -10.70 11.18
C GLU A 72 7.23 -9.66 11.63
N ILE A 73 7.64 -8.70 12.47
CA ILE A 73 6.81 -7.57 12.91
C ILE A 73 6.44 -6.71 11.70
N GLY A 74 7.42 -6.36 10.86
CA GLY A 74 7.18 -5.56 9.65
C GLY A 74 6.23 -6.24 8.67
N ASN A 75 6.39 -7.55 8.44
CA ASN A 75 5.48 -8.34 7.61
C ASN A 75 4.07 -8.35 8.20
N SER A 76 3.94 -8.54 9.51
CA SER A 76 2.63 -8.51 10.20
C SER A 76 1.93 -7.15 10.04
N GLN A 77 2.69 -6.04 10.15
CA GLN A 77 2.14 -4.70 9.91
C GLN A 77 1.69 -4.53 8.46
N TRP A 78 2.51 -4.96 7.50
CA TRP A 78 2.18 -4.88 6.07
C TRP A 78 0.92 -5.69 5.73
N VAL A 79 0.84 -6.94 6.22
CA VAL A 79 -0.32 -7.82 6.01
C VAL A 79 -1.57 -7.22 6.65
N THR A 80 -1.45 -6.64 7.84
CA THR A 80 -2.56 -5.94 8.50
C THR A 80 -3.09 -4.82 7.62
N GLY A 81 -2.23 -3.95 7.09
CA GLY A 81 -2.64 -2.88 6.18
C GLY A 81 -3.39 -3.38 4.93
N VAL A 82 -2.92 -4.49 4.33
CA VAL A 82 -3.60 -5.12 3.19
C VAL A 82 -4.96 -5.70 3.57
N ARG A 83 -5.05 -6.37 4.73
CA ARG A 83 -6.30 -6.95 5.22
C ARG A 83 -7.33 -5.89 5.57
N SER A 84 -6.92 -4.80 6.23
CA SER A 84 -7.80 -3.69 6.56
C SER A 84 -8.38 -3.05 5.30
N ALA A 85 -7.55 -2.74 4.31
CA ALA A 85 -8.02 -2.16 3.05
C ALA A 85 -9.04 -3.05 2.34
N LYS A 86 -8.84 -4.38 2.35
CA LYS A 86 -9.81 -5.34 1.82
C LYS A 86 -11.11 -5.34 2.63
N GLY A 87 -11.02 -5.33 3.95
CA GLY A 87 -12.17 -5.29 4.86
C GLY A 87 -13.03 -4.05 4.65
N ASP A 88 -12.39 -2.88 4.63
CA ASP A 88 -13.05 -1.58 4.41
C ASP A 88 -13.78 -1.58 3.06
N TRP A 89 -13.14 -2.11 2.01
CA TRP A 89 -13.79 -2.23 0.70
C TRP A 89 -15.01 -3.12 0.73
N VAL A 90 -14.92 -4.31 1.33
CA VAL A 90 -16.07 -5.24 1.44
C VAL A 90 -17.22 -4.58 2.18
N GLN A 91 -16.93 -3.87 3.28
CA GLN A 91 -17.96 -3.18 4.06
C GLN A 91 -18.65 -2.08 3.27
N LEU A 92 -17.90 -1.27 2.52
CA LEU A 92 -18.46 -0.25 1.62
C LEU A 92 -19.37 -0.87 0.54
N GLN A 93 -19.06 -2.06 0.04
CA GLN A 93 -19.92 -2.76 -0.93
C GLN A 93 -21.23 -3.25 -0.31
N CYS A 94 -21.22 -3.71 0.95
CA CYS A 94 -22.43 -4.15 1.65
C CYS A 94 -23.38 -2.97 1.94
N SER A 95 -22.87 -1.86 2.48
CA SER A 95 -23.69 -0.68 2.79
C SER A 95 -24.29 -0.02 1.54
N GLY A 96 -23.60 -0.12 0.40
CA GLY A 96 -24.11 0.37 -0.88
C GLY A 96 -25.30 -0.44 -1.42
N ARG A 97 -25.36 -1.76 -1.17
CA ARG A 97 -26.46 -2.63 -1.63
C ARG A 97 -27.73 -2.43 -0.82
N GLU A 98 -27.60 -2.34 0.50
CA GLU A 98 -28.74 -2.10 1.41
C GLU A 98 -29.45 -0.77 1.08
N SER A 99 -28.68 0.26 0.70
CA SER A 99 -29.22 1.57 0.30
C SER A 99 -29.93 1.56 -1.07
N SER A 100 -29.57 0.65 -1.96
CA SER A 100 -30.23 0.48 -3.27
C SER A 100 -31.48 -0.39 -3.20
N GLU A 101 -31.50 -1.38 -2.30
CA GLU A 101 -32.68 -2.24 -2.08
C GLU A 101 -33.77 -1.52 -1.27
N ALA A 102 -33.41 -0.64 -0.33
CA ALA A 102 -34.37 0.18 0.43
C ALA A 102 -35.05 1.31 -0.37
N ARG A 103 -34.73 1.46 -1.67
CA ARG A 103 -35.33 2.46 -2.58
C ARG A 103 -36.26 1.83 -3.64
N LEU A 104 -36.53 0.54 -3.54
CA LEU A 104 -37.52 -0.21 -4.34
C LEU A 104 -38.73 -0.54 -3.45
#